data_AF-E9I533-F1
#
_entry.id   AF-E9I533-F1
#
_cell.length_a   1.000
_cell.length_b   1.000
_cell.length_c   1.000
_cell.angle_alpha   90.00
_cell.angle_beta   90.00
_cell.angle_gamma   90.00
#
_symmetry.space_group_name_H-M   'P 1'
#
loop_
_entity.id
_entity.type
_entity.pdbx_description
1 polymer ?
#
loop_
_entity_poly.entity_id
_entity_poly.type
_entity_poly.pdbx_seq_one_letter_code
_entity_poly.pdbx_strand_id
1 'polypeptide(L)'
;MLRRRLNLGERITILFDGFDEIVNNQYQKTAIRVINVLKEKKCAGLYVTTRSHMASNLQFWLSQLNYDLENFSIEDQINYLTSLWKLNFKEDVEDNLRHFAELLVDRISKTLKDGERAFIGIPLQCRILAECFETDVQKSAQNQSELNLLVESIEQMNLDVANLYRLLLTKKRKIYKEEKKALSQTHDLADSHANSDIDNLESFLRKLAIKTIVSTKEDVHVLLGTQQKSMKSKNEQREKITKRMDHSARFGLLDENAEGKVRFLHRSYAEYMMAEYLYTGFLLDDNKRNKLLDCEFARKFIIDQILVKEQYDGVQIPQFS
;
A
#
# COMPACT_ATOMS: atom_id res chain seq x y z
N MET A 1 -8.86 33.08 15.28
CA MET A 1 -7.76 32.64 16.17
C MET A 1 -6.43 32.47 15.40
N LEU A 2 -6.36 31.61 14.38
CA LEU A 2 -5.15 31.32 13.59
C LEU A 2 -4.47 32.56 12.99
N ARG A 3 -5.24 33.46 12.34
CA ARG A 3 -4.74 34.72 11.75
C ARG A 3 -4.03 35.63 12.77
N ARG A 4 -4.54 35.68 14.01
CA ARG A 4 -3.93 36.44 15.10
C ARG A 4 -2.60 35.81 15.52
N ARG A 5 -2.56 34.49 15.69
CA ARG A 5 -1.33 33.76 16.08
C ARG A 5 -0.22 33.84 15.01
N LEU A 6 -0.59 33.73 13.72
CA LEU A 6 0.33 33.91 12.59
C LEU A 6 0.90 35.34 12.49
N ASN A 7 0.11 36.35 12.87
CA ASN A 7 0.54 37.74 12.89
C ASN A 7 1.37 38.09 14.14
N LEU A 8 1.10 37.44 15.28
CA LEU A 8 1.81 37.65 16.54
C LEU A 8 3.12 36.86 16.63
N GLY A 9 3.41 35.97 15.67
CA GLY A 9 4.64 35.17 15.66
C GLY A 9 4.68 34.10 16.75
N GLU A 10 3.52 33.58 17.15
CA GLU A 10 3.47 32.40 18.01
C GLU A 10 4.07 31.20 17.26
N ARG A 11 4.72 30.27 17.98
CA ARG A 11 5.43 29.12 17.39
C ARG A 11 4.46 28.12 16.75
N ILE A 12 4.02 28.43 15.54
CA ILE A 12 3.17 27.57 14.71
C ILE A 12 4.05 26.91 13.65
N THR A 13 4.01 25.59 13.60
CA THR A 13 4.55 24.80 12.49
C THR A 13 3.40 24.33 11.61
N ILE A 14 3.56 24.45 10.30
CA ILE A 14 2.57 24.03 9.30
C ILE A 14 3.20 22.94 8.44
N LEU A 15 2.49 21.83 8.26
CA LEU A 15 2.86 20.72 7.40
C LEU A 15 1.80 20.55 6.31
N PHE A 16 2.22 20.65 5.05
CA PHE A 16 1.44 20.25 3.88
C PHE A 16 1.88 18.86 3.46
N ASP A 17 1.10 17.85 3.80
CA ASP A 17 1.44 16.46 3.53
C ASP A 17 0.90 15.99 2.16
N GLY A 18 1.75 15.35 1.35
CA GLY A 18 1.38 14.70 0.08
C GLY A 18 0.94 15.67 -1.02
N PHE A 19 1.77 16.66 -1.38
CA PHE A 19 1.42 17.63 -2.42
C PHE A 19 1.07 16.97 -3.77
N ASP A 20 1.75 15.87 -4.13
CA ASP A 20 1.50 15.11 -5.35
C ASP A 20 0.10 14.46 -5.40
N GLU A 21 -0.59 14.31 -4.26
CA GLU A 21 -1.95 13.76 -4.21
C GLU A 21 -3.01 14.76 -4.70
N ILE A 22 -2.64 16.04 -4.90
CA ILE A 22 -3.54 17.05 -5.46
C ILE A 22 -3.61 16.86 -6.98
N VAL A 23 -4.51 16.00 -7.46
CA VAL A 23 -4.64 15.67 -8.90
C VAL A 23 -5.00 16.88 -9.77
N ASN A 24 -5.75 17.84 -9.23
CA ASN A 24 -6.19 19.00 -10.00
C ASN A 24 -5.12 20.10 -10.04
N ASN A 25 -4.57 20.36 -11.23
CA ASN A 25 -3.57 21.41 -11.47
C ASN A 25 -3.98 22.81 -10.96
N GLN A 26 -5.27 23.15 -10.99
CA GLN A 26 -5.75 24.43 -10.46
C GLN A 26 -5.69 24.49 -8.93
N TYR A 27 -5.94 23.36 -8.27
CA TYR A 27 -5.80 23.23 -6.82
C TYR A 27 -4.33 23.20 -6.40
N GLN A 28 -3.45 22.56 -7.17
CA GLN A 28 -2.00 22.66 -6.96
C GLN A 28 -1.52 24.11 -7.02
N LYS A 29 -1.92 24.86 -8.06
CA LYS A 29 -1.58 26.31 -8.18
C LYS A 29 -2.10 27.11 -6.99
N THR A 30 -3.30 26.81 -6.51
CA THR A 30 -3.87 27.46 -5.33
C THR A 30 -3.07 27.12 -4.07
N ALA A 31 -2.70 25.85 -3.88
CA ALA A 31 -1.87 25.41 -2.76
C ALA A 31 -0.51 26.11 -2.76
N ILE A 32 0.16 26.21 -3.91
CA ILE A 32 1.42 26.97 -4.05
C ILE A 32 1.26 28.45 -3.65
N ARG A 33 0.17 29.10 -4.06
CA ARG A 33 -0.12 30.48 -3.65
C ARG A 33 -0.29 30.61 -2.14
N VAL A 34 -1.00 29.67 -1.51
CA VAL A 34 -1.17 29.63 -0.05
C VAL A 34 0.18 29.45 0.65
N ILE A 35 0.99 28.49 0.20
CA ILE A 35 2.33 28.22 0.74
C ILE A 35 3.19 29.49 0.64
N ASN A 36 3.22 30.16 -0.51
CA ASN A 36 3.99 31.39 -0.69
C ASN A 36 3.54 32.53 0.25
N VAL A 37 2.23 32.69 0.49
CA VAL A 37 1.72 33.65 1.48
C VAL A 37 2.14 33.28 2.91
N LEU A 38 2.20 31.99 3.23
CA LEU A 38 2.62 31.51 4.55
C LEU A 38 4.12 31.62 4.77
N LYS A 39 4.95 31.49 3.73
CA LYS A 39 6.40 31.73 3.78
C LYS A 39 6.73 33.14 4.29
N GLU A 40 5.89 34.13 4.00
CA GLU A 40 6.05 35.51 4.45
C GLU A 40 5.59 35.75 5.91
N LYS A 41 5.01 34.74 6.57
CA LYS A 41 4.53 34.85 7.96
C LYS A 41 5.57 34.33 8.94
N LYS A 42 5.49 34.81 10.19
CA LYS A 42 6.33 34.37 11.31
C LYS A 42 5.89 32.99 11.83
N CYS A 43 5.94 31.98 10.98
CA CYS A 43 5.78 30.58 11.39
C CYS A 43 7.12 30.02 11.89
N ALA A 44 7.07 29.08 12.83
CA ALA A 44 8.25 28.38 13.34
C ALA A 44 8.79 27.35 12.34
N GLY A 45 7.92 26.84 11.46
CA GLY A 45 8.31 25.93 10.40
C GLY A 45 7.19 25.78 9.37
N LEU A 46 7.59 25.57 8.12
CA LEU A 46 6.69 25.30 7.01
C LEU A 46 7.29 24.15 6.19
N TYR A 47 6.65 23.00 6.26
CA TYR A 47 7.10 21.78 5.60
C TYR A 47 6.09 21.38 4.53
N VAL A 48 6.59 20.90 3.40
CA VAL A 48 5.78 20.37 2.31
C VAL A 48 6.39 19.03 1.91
N THR A 49 5.61 17.96 1.96
CA THR A 49 6.05 16.63 1.50
C THR A 49 5.45 16.35 0.12
N THR A 50 6.17 15.58 -0.68
CA THR A 50 5.76 15.17 -2.02
C THR A 50 6.57 13.95 -2.45
N ARG A 51 6.08 13.18 -3.42
CA ARG A 51 6.88 12.11 -4.06
C ARG A 51 7.99 12.66 -4.95
N SER A 52 9.05 11.88 -5.15
CA SER A 52 10.28 12.27 -5.87
C SER A 52 10.02 12.85 -7.27
N HIS A 53 9.08 12.28 -8.03
CA HIS A 53 8.74 12.78 -9.37
C HIS A 53 8.20 14.23 -9.38
N MET A 54 7.61 14.70 -8.27
CA MET A 54 7.13 16.08 -8.11
C MET A 54 8.11 16.99 -7.37
N ALA A 55 9.20 16.45 -6.80
CA ALA A 55 10.12 17.18 -5.94
C ALA A 55 10.79 18.35 -6.68
N SER A 56 11.33 18.11 -7.88
CA SER A 56 12.01 19.14 -8.68
C SER A 56 11.06 20.29 -9.08
N ASN A 57 9.83 19.95 -9.45
CA ASN A 57 8.80 20.94 -9.79
C ASN A 57 8.46 21.81 -8.58
N LEU A 58 8.27 21.17 -7.42
CA LEU A 58 7.93 21.87 -6.19
C LEU A 58 9.08 22.77 -5.69
N GLN A 59 10.32 22.27 -5.76
CA GLN A 59 11.53 23.06 -5.49
C GLN A 59 11.60 24.29 -6.39
N PHE A 60 11.34 24.15 -7.69
CA PHE A 60 11.30 25.26 -8.63
C PHE A 60 10.20 26.28 -8.27
N TRP A 61 8.96 25.81 -8.07
CA TRP A 61 7.81 26.67 -7.78
C TRP A 61 7.90 27.42 -6.45
N LEU A 62 8.51 26.80 -5.43
CA LEU A 62 8.69 27.40 -4.12
C LEU A 62 10.03 28.11 -3.97
N SER A 63 10.97 27.92 -4.90
CA SER A 63 12.35 28.41 -4.82
C SER A 63 12.98 28.05 -3.48
N GLN A 64 12.87 26.78 -3.07
CA GLN A 64 13.43 26.21 -1.84
C GLN A 64 14.12 24.89 -2.17
N LEU A 65 15.22 24.59 -1.48
CA LEU A 65 15.88 23.29 -1.59
C LEU A 65 14.94 22.20 -1.07
N ASN A 66 14.87 21.09 -1.80
CA ASN A 66 14.27 19.87 -1.31
C ASN A 66 15.25 19.12 -0.39
N TYR A 67 14.69 18.27 0.45
CA TYR A 67 15.42 17.28 1.24
C TYR A 67 14.74 15.95 1.00
N ASP A 68 15.53 14.90 0.81
CA ASP A 68 15.02 13.56 0.59
C ASP A 68 14.91 12.80 1.92
N LEU A 69 13.84 12.04 2.07
CA LEU A 69 13.74 11.02 3.11
C LEU A 69 14.48 9.79 2.62
N GLU A 70 15.61 9.51 3.23
CA GLU A 70 16.38 8.31 2.93
C GLU A 70 15.63 7.07 3.37
N ASN A 71 15.82 6.00 2.60
CA ASN A 71 15.36 4.67 2.98
C ASN A 71 16.15 4.18 4.20
N PHE A 72 15.55 3.30 4.99
CA PHE A 72 16.24 2.59 6.05
C PHE A 72 17.50 1.90 5.54
N SER A 73 18.61 2.15 6.24
CA SER A 73 19.82 1.36 6.08
C SER A 73 19.57 -0.10 6.49
N ILE A 74 20.46 -1.02 6.14
CA ILE A 74 20.35 -2.43 6.55
C ILE A 74 20.22 -2.54 8.07
N GLU A 75 21.00 -1.76 8.82
CA GLU A 75 20.96 -1.75 10.27
C GLU A 75 19.64 -1.18 10.80
N ASP A 76 19.10 -0.11 10.19
CA ASP A 76 17.78 0.42 10.55
C ASP A 76 16.67 -0.62 10.30
N GLN A 77 16.75 -1.38 9.21
CA GLN A 77 15.78 -2.43 8.89
C GLN A 77 15.83 -3.54 9.96
N ILE A 78 17.03 -4.03 10.30
CA ILE A 78 17.23 -5.05 11.35
C ILE A 78 16.69 -4.55 12.69
N ASN A 79 17.06 -3.34 13.09
CA ASN A 79 16.62 -2.76 14.36
C ASN A 79 15.11 -2.53 14.38
N TYR A 80 14.52 -2.06 13.29
CA TYR A 80 13.08 -1.85 13.17
C TYR A 80 12.29 -3.16 13.31
N LEU A 81 12.69 -4.21 12.58
CA LEU A 81 12.06 -5.53 12.64
C LEU A 81 12.18 -6.15 14.04
N THR A 82 13.39 -6.15 14.60
CA THR A 82 13.67 -6.66 15.94
C THR A 82 12.81 -5.95 17.00
N SER A 83 12.76 -4.61 16.93
CA SER A 83 11.98 -3.79 17.86
C SER A 83 10.49 -4.08 17.78
N LEU A 84 9.95 -4.25 16.56
CA LEU A 84 8.54 -4.57 16.34
C LEU A 84 8.16 -5.92 16.94
N TRP A 85 8.94 -6.97 16.66
CA TRP A 85 8.64 -8.30 17.19
C TRP A 85 8.83 -8.39 18.69
N LYS A 86 9.83 -7.69 19.25
CA LYS A 86 10.10 -7.64 20.69
C LYS A 86 8.88 -7.19 21.51
N LEU A 87 8.00 -6.34 20.95
CA LEU A 87 6.76 -5.92 21.62
C LEU A 87 5.86 -7.09 22.01
N ASN A 88 5.97 -8.23 21.35
CA ASN A 88 5.16 -9.42 21.59
C ASN A 88 5.75 -10.36 22.65
N PHE A 89 6.96 -10.09 23.17
CA PHE A 89 7.64 -10.95 24.13
C PHE A 89 7.89 -10.24 25.45
N LYS A 90 7.73 -10.99 26.55
CA LYS A 90 8.09 -10.54 27.91
C LYS A 90 9.49 -10.97 28.33
N GLU A 91 10.01 -12.01 27.68
CA GLU A 91 11.31 -12.61 27.93
C GLU A 91 12.36 -11.98 27.03
N ASP A 92 13.63 -12.11 27.42
CA ASP A 92 14.75 -11.65 26.62
C ASP A 92 15.06 -12.65 25.50
N VAL A 93 14.48 -12.38 24.33
CA VAL A 93 14.69 -13.13 23.08
C VAL A 93 15.35 -12.26 22.01
N GLU A 94 15.92 -11.12 22.40
CA GLU A 94 16.40 -10.09 21.46
C GLU A 94 17.45 -10.61 20.49
N ASP A 95 18.40 -11.43 20.96
CA ASP A 95 19.43 -12.02 20.10
C ASP A 95 18.84 -12.93 19.02
N ASN A 96 17.86 -13.77 19.37
CA ASN A 96 17.18 -14.64 18.40
C ASN A 96 16.37 -13.83 17.38
N LEU A 97 15.67 -12.78 17.84
CA LEU A 97 14.91 -11.88 16.98
C LEU A 97 15.81 -11.11 16.02
N ARG A 98 16.94 -10.62 16.51
CA ARG A 98 17.92 -9.90 15.71
C ARG A 98 18.56 -10.82 14.67
N HIS A 99 18.97 -12.02 15.07
CA HIS A 99 19.52 -13.01 14.15
C HIS A 99 18.54 -13.34 13.02
N PHE A 100 17.26 -13.50 13.37
CA PHE A 100 16.20 -13.72 12.39
C PHE A 100 16.02 -12.51 11.45
N ALA A 101 16.02 -11.29 11.98
CA ALA A 101 15.94 -10.06 11.18
C ALA A 101 17.11 -9.95 10.20
N GLU A 102 18.33 -10.25 10.63
CA GLU A 102 19.55 -10.25 9.80
C GLU A 102 19.42 -11.22 8.62
N LEU A 103 18.98 -12.46 8.88
CA LEU A 103 18.78 -13.47 7.83
C LEU A 103 17.69 -13.07 6.84
N LEU A 104 16.58 -12.54 7.32
CA LEU A 104 15.48 -12.08 6.47
C LEU A 104 15.92 -10.91 5.57
N VAL A 105 16.61 -9.92 6.14
CA VAL A 105 17.10 -8.74 5.39
C VAL A 105 18.16 -9.14 4.37
N ASP A 106 19.11 -10.02 4.74
CA ASP A 106 20.11 -10.55 3.81
C ASP A 106 19.46 -11.34 2.67
N ARG A 107 18.49 -12.21 2.98
CA ARG A 107 17.79 -13.00 1.96
C ARG A 107 17.09 -12.10 0.95
N ILE A 108 16.36 -11.09 1.42
CA ILE A 108 15.62 -10.20 0.53
C ILE A 108 16.57 -9.34 -0.30
N SER A 109 17.67 -8.87 0.30
CA SER A 109 18.72 -8.14 -0.42
C SER A 109 19.33 -8.96 -1.56
N LYS A 110 19.36 -10.30 -1.43
CA LYS A 110 19.82 -11.23 -2.48
C LYS A 110 18.76 -11.52 -3.54
N THR A 111 17.47 -11.56 -3.19
CA THR A 111 16.39 -11.86 -4.16
C THR A 111 15.96 -10.64 -4.96
N LEU A 112 16.09 -9.44 -4.41
CA LEU A 112 15.74 -8.19 -5.08
C LEU A 112 16.89 -7.71 -5.99
N LYS A 113 16.55 -7.31 -7.21
CA LYS A 113 17.49 -6.68 -8.15
C LYS A 113 17.92 -5.30 -7.63
N ASP A 114 19.02 -4.73 -8.13
CA ASP A 114 19.67 -3.55 -7.52
C ASP A 114 18.70 -2.38 -7.20
N GLY A 115 17.79 -2.02 -8.09
CA GLY A 115 16.76 -1.01 -7.80
C GLY A 115 15.75 -1.47 -6.74
N GLU A 116 15.34 -2.74 -6.79
CA GLU A 116 14.41 -3.33 -5.82
C GLU A 116 15.05 -3.47 -4.42
N ARG A 117 16.38 -3.48 -4.26
CA ARG A 117 16.99 -3.51 -2.91
C ARG A 117 16.63 -2.29 -2.07
N ALA A 118 16.43 -1.13 -2.71
CA ALA A 118 15.93 0.07 -2.04
C ALA A 118 14.49 -0.10 -1.51
N PHE A 119 13.73 -1.07 -2.06
CA PHE A 119 12.33 -1.29 -1.73
C PHE A 119 12.12 -1.74 -0.28
N ILE A 120 12.96 -2.65 0.25
CA ILE A 120 12.85 -3.05 1.67
C ILE A 120 13.29 -1.95 2.62
N GLY A 121 14.17 -1.04 2.19
CA GLY A 121 14.50 0.15 2.96
C GLY A 121 13.31 1.11 3.12
N ILE A 122 12.21 0.94 2.37
CA ILE A 122 11.00 1.72 2.59
C ILE A 122 10.33 1.24 3.89
N PRO A 123 10.10 2.11 4.89
CA PRO A 123 9.57 1.71 6.19
C PRO A 123 8.27 0.90 6.14
N LEU A 124 7.40 1.20 5.18
CA LEU A 124 6.17 0.44 4.96
C LEU A 124 6.43 -1.02 4.58
N GLN A 125 7.44 -1.28 3.74
CA GLN A 125 7.77 -2.64 3.30
C GLN A 125 8.42 -3.43 4.43
N CYS A 126 9.29 -2.81 5.24
CA CYS A 126 9.74 -3.38 6.50
C CYS A 126 8.58 -3.77 7.41
N ARG A 127 7.56 -2.91 7.54
CA ARG A 127 6.37 -3.23 8.34
C ARG A 127 5.58 -4.41 7.79
N ILE A 128 5.42 -4.49 6.47
CA ILE A 128 4.75 -5.64 5.82
C ILE A 128 5.50 -6.94 6.12
N LEU A 129 6.83 -6.93 6.04
CA LEU A 129 7.66 -8.08 6.41
C LEU A 129 7.45 -8.49 7.86
N ALA A 130 7.49 -7.52 8.79
CA ALA A 130 7.26 -7.79 10.20
C ALA A 130 5.92 -8.50 10.44
N GLU A 131 4.85 -8.03 9.78
CA GLU A 131 3.50 -8.59 9.91
C GLU A 131 3.37 -10.00 9.32
N CYS A 132 3.97 -10.23 8.14
CA CYS A 132 3.94 -11.51 7.46
C CYS A 132 4.59 -12.61 8.31
N PHE A 133 5.76 -12.34 8.88
CA PHE A 133 6.55 -13.32 9.65
C PHE A 133 6.22 -13.37 11.14
N GLU A 134 5.35 -12.48 11.65
CA GLU A 134 5.05 -12.36 13.08
C GLU A 134 4.72 -13.70 13.76
N THR A 135 3.86 -14.52 13.15
CA THR A 135 3.44 -15.81 13.74
C THR A 135 4.57 -16.82 13.78
N ASP A 136 5.44 -16.81 12.77
CA ASP A 136 6.55 -17.75 12.67
C ASP A 136 7.65 -17.34 13.65
N VAL A 137 7.90 -16.05 13.79
CA VAL A 137 8.78 -15.46 14.81
C VAL A 137 8.27 -15.81 16.22
N GLN A 138 6.97 -15.65 16.49
CA GLN A 138 6.37 -16.00 17.78
C GLN A 138 6.59 -17.47 18.17
N LYS A 139 6.50 -18.39 17.21
CA LYS A 139 6.72 -19.82 17.46
C LYS A 139 8.20 -20.18 17.63
N SER A 140 9.06 -19.53 16.84
CA SER A 140 10.48 -19.87 16.76
C SER A 140 11.35 -19.20 17.81
N ALA A 141 11.00 -18.00 18.27
CA ALA A 141 11.84 -17.22 19.19
C ALA A 141 12.11 -17.93 20.53
N GLN A 142 11.20 -18.81 20.96
CA GLN A 142 11.31 -19.61 22.21
C GLN A 142 11.78 -21.05 21.98
N ASN A 143 11.96 -21.50 20.73
CA ASN A 143 12.32 -22.88 20.41
C ASN A 143 13.37 -22.94 19.29
N GLN A 144 14.60 -23.33 19.65
CA GLN A 144 15.73 -23.39 18.72
C GLN A 144 15.48 -24.29 17.50
N SER A 145 14.73 -25.39 17.66
CA SER A 145 14.42 -26.28 16.54
C SER A 145 13.48 -25.61 15.53
N GLU A 146 12.49 -24.86 16.02
CA GLU A 146 11.56 -24.09 15.18
C GLU A 146 12.27 -22.91 14.50
N LEU A 147 13.24 -22.29 15.20
CA LEU A 147 14.11 -21.26 14.63
C LEU A 147 14.89 -21.80 13.42
N ASN A 148 15.53 -22.96 13.56
CA ASN A 148 16.29 -23.56 12.46
C ASN A 148 15.40 -23.87 11.25
N LEU A 149 14.20 -24.41 11.46
CA LEU A 149 13.23 -24.70 10.39
C LEU A 149 12.77 -23.41 9.68
N LEU A 150 12.53 -22.35 10.44
CA LEU A 150 12.13 -21.08 9.89
C LEU A 150 13.25 -20.43 9.06
N VAL A 151 14.50 -20.52 9.52
CA VAL A 151 15.68 -20.07 8.78
C VAL A 151 15.82 -20.83 7.46
N GLU A 152 15.76 -22.16 7.48
CA GLU A 152 15.80 -23.00 6.27
C GLU A 152 14.66 -22.64 5.29
N SER A 153 13.47 -22.34 5.82
CA SER A 153 12.33 -21.93 5.01
C SER A 153 12.59 -20.60 4.29
N ILE A 154 13.12 -19.59 4.99
CA ILE A 154 13.44 -18.28 4.41
C ILE A 154 14.49 -18.39 3.32
N GLU A 155 15.53 -19.19 3.53
CA GLU A 155 16.58 -19.42 2.54
C GLU A 155 16.05 -20.03 1.23
N GLN A 156 14.93 -20.74 1.28
CA GLN A 156 14.27 -21.31 0.11
C GLN A 156 13.22 -20.38 -0.52
N MET A 157 12.76 -19.36 0.19
CA MET A 157 11.75 -18.43 -0.33
C MET A 157 12.31 -17.50 -1.40
N ASN A 158 11.52 -17.26 -2.44
CA ASN A 158 11.74 -16.17 -3.39
C ASN A 158 10.96 -14.93 -2.94
N LEU A 159 11.62 -14.00 -2.25
CA LEU A 159 11.00 -12.80 -1.67
C LEU A 159 11.14 -11.59 -2.61
N ASP A 160 10.63 -11.73 -3.83
CA ASP A 160 10.42 -10.57 -4.70
C ASP A 160 9.24 -9.70 -4.25
N VAL A 161 9.13 -8.48 -4.79
CA VAL A 161 8.08 -7.52 -4.43
C VAL A 161 6.67 -8.12 -4.60
N ALA A 162 6.43 -8.86 -5.69
CA ALA A 162 5.13 -9.44 -5.95
C ALA A 162 4.78 -10.53 -4.93
N ASN A 163 5.76 -11.38 -4.58
CA ASN A 163 5.58 -12.41 -3.57
C ASN A 163 5.38 -11.80 -2.19
N LEU A 164 6.04 -10.69 -1.85
CA LEU A 164 5.80 -10.01 -0.57
C LEU A 164 4.33 -9.58 -0.40
N TYR A 165 3.75 -8.95 -1.43
CA TYR A 165 2.33 -8.57 -1.38
C TYR A 165 1.40 -9.80 -1.42
N ARG A 166 1.77 -10.88 -2.10
CA ARG A 166 1.03 -12.16 -2.02
C ARG A 166 1.06 -12.74 -0.60
N LEU A 167 2.20 -12.70 0.08
CA LEU A 167 2.34 -13.11 1.48
C LEU A 167 1.42 -12.25 2.36
N LEU A 168 1.45 -10.92 2.18
CA LEU A 168 0.58 -10.00 2.91
C LEU A 168 -0.90 -10.36 2.73
N LEU A 169 -1.37 -10.52 1.49
CA LEU A 169 -2.77 -10.91 1.25
C LEU A 169 -3.10 -12.27 1.86
N THR A 170 -2.19 -13.23 1.80
CA THR A 170 -2.38 -14.55 2.41
C THR A 170 -2.53 -14.44 3.93
N LYS A 171 -1.69 -13.61 4.57
CA LYS A 171 -1.76 -13.31 6.00
C LYS A 171 -3.08 -12.62 6.35
N LYS A 172 -3.50 -11.58 5.61
CA LYS A 172 -4.79 -10.90 5.82
C LYS A 172 -5.99 -11.84 5.67
N ARG A 173 -5.99 -12.72 4.66
CA ARG A 173 -7.01 -13.76 4.49
C ARG A 173 -7.07 -14.70 5.69
N LYS A 174 -5.92 -15.12 6.22
CA LYS A 174 -5.83 -16.00 7.38
C LYS A 174 -6.40 -15.33 8.63
N ILE A 175 -5.96 -14.10 8.94
CA ILE A 175 -6.47 -13.31 10.08
C ILE A 175 -7.98 -13.15 9.97
N TYR A 176 -8.49 -12.74 8.79
CA TYR A 176 -9.93 -12.56 8.58
C TYR A 176 -10.72 -13.85 8.83
N LYS A 177 -10.22 -15.01 8.37
CA LYS A 177 -10.85 -16.31 8.63
C LYS A 177 -10.86 -16.64 10.12
N GLU A 178 -9.75 -16.42 10.82
CA GLU A 178 -9.60 -16.68 12.25
C GLU A 178 -10.57 -15.80 13.08
N GLU A 179 -10.63 -14.51 12.80
CA GLU A 179 -11.57 -13.57 13.44
C GLU A 179 -13.02 -13.96 13.20
N LYS A 180 -13.35 -14.35 11.95
CA LYS A 180 -14.71 -14.76 11.60
C LYS A 180 -15.11 -16.08 12.26
N LYS A 181 -14.18 -17.03 12.38
CA LYS A 181 -14.37 -18.28 13.14
C LYS A 181 -14.63 -18.01 14.61
N ALA A 182 -13.86 -17.11 15.24
CA ALA A 182 -14.04 -16.75 16.64
C ALA A 182 -15.44 -16.17 16.94
N LEU A 183 -16.09 -15.56 15.94
CA LEU A 183 -17.43 -15.00 16.05
C LEU A 183 -18.57 -15.99 15.74
N SER A 184 -18.26 -17.18 15.21
CA SER A 184 -19.27 -18.13 14.70
C SER A 184 -19.40 -19.36 15.60
N GLN A 185 -20.63 -19.74 15.96
CA GLN A 185 -20.90 -20.93 16.79
C GLN A 185 -20.83 -22.26 16.01
N THR A 186 -20.76 -22.23 14.67
CA THR A 186 -20.71 -23.42 13.79
C THR A 186 -19.53 -23.34 12.83
N HIS A 187 -18.59 -24.29 12.92
CA HIS A 187 -17.29 -24.19 12.26
C HIS A 187 -17.32 -24.39 10.72
N ASP A 188 -18.11 -25.33 10.19
CA ASP A 188 -18.09 -25.67 8.75
C ASP A 188 -18.82 -24.65 7.86
N LEU A 189 -19.93 -24.08 8.35
CA LEU A 189 -20.63 -23.00 7.64
C LEU A 189 -19.79 -21.71 7.63
N ALA A 190 -19.03 -21.47 8.70
CA ALA A 190 -18.18 -20.28 8.80
C ALA A 190 -17.09 -20.22 7.73
N ASP A 191 -16.49 -21.36 7.35
CA ASP A 191 -15.42 -21.41 6.34
C ASP A 191 -15.92 -21.12 4.91
N SER A 192 -17.05 -21.72 4.52
CA SER A 192 -17.64 -21.46 3.20
C SER A 192 -18.10 -20.00 3.04
N HIS A 193 -18.72 -19.43 4.08
CA HIS A 193 -19.09 -18.01 4.11
C HIS A 193 -17.86 -17.10 4.16
N ALA A 194 -16.78 -17.49 4.83
CA ALA A 194 -15.54 -16.70 4.85
C ALA A 194 -14.90 -16.62 3.46
N ASN A 195 -14.84 -17.72 2.72
CA ASN A 195 -14.29 -17.74 1.37
C ASN A 195 -15.11 -16.85 0.41
N SER A 196 -16.46 -16.96 0.45
CA SER A 196 -17.31 -16.11 -0.38
C SER A 196 -17.15 -14.61 -0.05
N ASP A 197 -16.99 -14.26 1.23
CA ASP A 197 -16.76 -12.88 1.63
C ASP A 197 -15.40 -12.37 1.18
N ILE A 198 -14.36 -13.19 1.25
CA ILE A 198 -13.03 -12.86 0.72
C ILE A 198 -13.10 -12.61 -0.79
N ASP A 199 -13.76 -13.48 -1.55
CA ASP A 199 -13.90 -13.30 -3.00
C ASP A 199 -14.63 -11.99 -3.35
N ASN A 200 -15.71 -11.70 -2.60
CA ASN A 200 -16.47 -10.45 -2.74
C ASN A 200 -15.62 -9.23 -2.39
N LEU A 201 -14.80 -9.33 -1.34
CA LEU A 201 -13.91 -8.27 -0.89
C LEU A 201 -12.81 -8.02 -1.92
N GLU A 202 -12.15 -9.05 -2.43
CA GLU A 202 -11.10 -8.91 -3.43
C GLU A 202 -11.64 -8.36 -4.75
N SER A 203 -12.84 -8.78 -5.17
CA SER A 203 -13.54 -8.15 -6.29
C SER A 203 -13.77 -6.66 -6.06
N PHE A 204 -14.09 -6.26 -4.83
CA PHE A 204 -14.25 -4.85 -4.47
C PHE A 204 -12.91 -4.11 -4.45
N LEU A 205 -11.87 -4.68 -3.85
CA LEU A 205 -10.52 -4.10 -3.80
C LEU A 205 -9.96 -3.90 -5.21
N ARG A 206 -10.11 -4.86 -6.12
CA ARG A 206 -9.69 -4.72 -7.53
C ARG A 206 -10.41 -3.56 -8.23
N LYS A 207 -11.73 -3.43 -8.03
CA LYS A 207 -12.51 -2.30 -8.57
C LYS A 207 -12.08 -0.97 -7.98
N LEU A 208 -11.76 -0.95 -6.70
CA LEU A 208 -11.26 0.25 -6.03
C LEU A 208 -9.88 0.61 -6.56
N ALA A 209 -8.99 -0.37 -6.74
CA ALA A 209 -7.64 -0.18 -7.25
C ALA A 209 -7.63 0.45 -8.64
N ILE A 210 -8.44 -0.08 -9.57
CA ILE A 210 -8.60 0.50 -10.90
C ILE A 210 -9.06 1.96 -10.80
N LYS A 211 -10.03 2.27 -9.93
CA LYS A 211 -10.51 3.65 -9.72
C LYS A 211 -9.50 4.58 -9.04
N THR A 212 -8.57 4.02 -8.26
CA THR A 212 -7.53 4.76 -7.56
C THR A 212 -6.39 5.13 -8.51
N ILE A 213 -6.02 4.21 -9.40
CA ILE A 213 -4.86 4.37 -10.27
C ILE A 213 -5.22 5.03 -11.61
N VAL A 214 -6.42 4.78 -12.14
CA VAL A 214 -6.82 5.26 -13.47
C VAL A 214 -7.55 6.59 -13.39
N SER A 215 -7.05 7.57 -14.14
CA SER A 215 -7.46 8.98 -14.03
C SER A 215 -8.84 9.30 -14.62
N THR A 216 -9.26 8.61 -15.69
CA THR A 216 -10.53 8.91 -16.37
C THR A 216 -11.60 7.87 -16.05
N LYS A 217 -12.87 8.29 -16.06
CA LYS A 217 -14.00 7.38 -15.79
C LYS A 217 -14.20 6.40 -16.94
N GLU A 218 -13.94 6.87 -18.15
CA GLU A 218 -14.04 6.14 -19.40
C GLU A 218 -13.09 4.94 -19.38
N ASP A 219 -11.83 5.17 -19.02
CA ASP A 219 -10.80 4.11 -18.95
C ASP A 219 -11.11 3.11 -17.83
N VAL A 220 -11.63 3.58 -16.69
CA VAL A 220 -12.12 2.70 -15.61
C VAL A 220 -13.23 1.78 -16.12
N HIS A 221 -14.18 2.30 -16.91
CA HIS A 221 -15.27 1.50 -17.47
C HIS A 221 -14.77 0.47 -18.49
N VAL A 222 -13.79 0.85 -19.30
CA VAL A 222 -13.12 -0.02 -20.27
C VAL A 222 -12.45 -1.19 -19.55
N LEU A 223 -11.65 -0.91 -18.52
CA LEU A 223 -10.94 -1.95 -17.77
C LEU A 223 -11.88 -2.86 -16.98
N LEU A 224 -12.98 -2.33 -16.44
CA LEU A 224 -13.95 -3.13 -15.70
C LEU A 224 -14.91 -3.94 -16.58
N GLY A 225 -14.87 -3.75 -17.91
CA GLY A 225 -15.81 -4.38 -18.84
C GLY A 225 -17.27 -3.98 -18.59
N THR A 226 -17.50 -2.89 -17.85
CA THR A 226 -18.84 -2.40 -17.53
C THR A 226 -19.29 -1.43 -18.61
N GLN A 227 -19.86 -1.95 -19.70
CA GLN A 227 -20.79 -1.13 -20.48
C GLN A 227 -22.01 -0.85 -19.59
N GLN A 228 -22.39 0.43 -19.48
CA GLN A 228 -23.41 0.97 -18.57
C GLN A 228 -24.54 -0.03 -18.24
N LYS A 229 -24.41 -0.73 -17.11
CA LYS A 229 -25.54 -1.47 -16.51
C LYS A 229 -26.13 -0.62 -15.39
N SER A 230 -27.32 -0.11 -15.72
CA SER A 230 -28.38 0.46 -14.89
C SER A 230 -28.01 1.04 -13.52
N MET A 231 -28.43 2.29 -13.37
CA MET A 231 -28.47 3.10 -12.16
C MET A 231 -29.22 2.35 -11.04
N LYS A 232 -28.50 1.56 -10.23
CA LYS A 232 -29.04 1.04 -8.97
C LYS A 232 -29.26 2.21 -8.01
N SER A 233 -30.32 2.11 -7.20
CA SER A 233 -30.67 3.12 -6.20
C SER A 233 -29.46 3.47 -5.32
N LYS A 234 -29.21 4.76 -5.10
CA LYS A 234 -28.12 5.26 -4.23
C LYS A 234 -28.13 4.62 -2.84
N ASN A 235 -29.29 4.18 -2.34
CA ASN A 235 -29.44 3.55 -1.03
C ASN A 235 -28.96 2.08 -1.03
N GLU A 236 -29.26 1.29 -2.07
CA GLU A 236 -28.74 -0.09 -2.19
C GLU A 236 -27.21 -0.12 -2.38
N GLN A 237 -26.68 0.90 -3.07
CA GLN A 237 -25.25 1.08 -3.23
C GLN A 237 -24.58 1.40 -1.90
N ARG A 238 -25.21 2.27 -1.08
CA ARG A 238 -24.71 2.65 0.25
C ARG A 238 -24.74 1.48 1.24
N GLU A 239 -25.84 0.74 1.36
CA GLU A 239 -25.88 -0.42 2.28
C GLU A 239 -24.87 -1.52 1.92
N LYS A 240 -24.67 -1.77 0.62
CA LYS A 240 -23.62 -2.70 0.17
C LYS A 240 -22.22 -2.18 0.47
N ILE A 241 -22.00 -0.86 0.38
CA ILE A 241 -20.71 -0.25 0.74
C ILE A 241 -20.49 -0.33 2.26
N THR A 242 -21.51 -0.05 3.08
CA THR A 242 -21.40 -0.11 4.55
C THR A 242 -21.14 -1.53 5.06
N LYS A 243 -21.85 -2.55 4.56
CA LYS A 243 -21.54 -3.96 4.90
C LYS A 243 -20.14 -4.37 4.43
N ARG A 244 -19.70 -3.87 3.26
CA ARG A 244 -18.34 -4.11 2.77
C ARG A 244 -17.29 -3.40 3.61
N MET A 245 -17.59 -2.22 4.16
CA MET A 245 -16.67 -1.45 5.00
C MET A 245 -16.37 -2.15 6.31
N ASP A 246 -17.36 -2.77 6.97
CA ASP A 246 -17.11 -3.55 8.19
C ASP A 246 -16.15 -4.73 7.92
N HIS A 247 -16.32 -5.44 6.81
CA HIS A 247 -15.39 -6.50 6.40
C HIS A 247 -14.04 -5.97 5.90
N SER A 248 -14.01 -4.79 5.26
CA SER A 248 -12.79 -4.22 4.69
C SER A 248 -11.89 -3.56 5.74
N ALA A 249 -12.48 -2.94 6.76
CA ALA A 249 -11.76 -2.41 7.91
C ALA A 249 -11.03 -3.53 8.66
N ARG A 250 -11.66 -4.69 8.82
CA ARG A 250 -11.04 -5.91 9.39
C ARG A 250 -9.91 -6.48 8.52
N PHE A 251 -9.99 -6.32 7.20
CA PHE A 251 -8.93 -6.78 6.30
C PHE A 251 -7.68 -5.88 6.33
N GLY A 252 -7.79 -4.66 6.89
CA GLY A 252 -6.63 -3.81 7.21
C GLY A 252 -5.88 -3.19 6.04
N LEU A 253 -6.50 -3.12 4.85
CA LEU A 253 -5.90 -2.49 3.66
C LEU A 253 -6.55 -1.16 3.27
N LEU A 254 -7.68 -0.82 3.89
CA LEU A 254 -8.50 0.34 3.54
C LEU A 254 -8.61 1.31 4.73
N ASP A 255 -8.90 2.56 4.40
CA ASP A 255 -9.20 3.65 5.32
C ASP A 255 -10.38 4.48 4.77
N GLU A 256 -11.00 5.29 5.61
CA GLU A 256 -12.09 6.19 5.27
C GLU A 256 -11.62 7.65 5.34
N ASN A 257 -11.81 8.40 4.25
CA ASN A 257 -11.47 9.83 4.27
C ASN A 257 -12.52 10.64 5.06
N ALA A 258 -12.25 11.93 5.28
CA ALA A 258 -13.16 12.84 6.00
C ALA A 258 -14.56 12.98 5.38
N GLU A 259 -14.75 12.58 4.12
CA GLU A 259 -16.03 12.61 3.40
C GLU A 259 -16.78 11.27 3.47
N GLY A 260 -16.25 10.30 4.20
CA GLY A 260 -16.80 8.95 4.32
C GLY A 260 -16.54 8.05 3.11
N LYS A 261 -15.54 8.39 2.28
CA LYS A 261 -15.17 7.63 1.09
C LYS A 261 -14.01 6.70 1.39
N VAL A 262 -14.24 5.43 1.08
CA VAL A 262 -13.24 4.36 1.20
C VAL A 262 -12.09 4.57 0.21
N ARG A 263 -10.86 4.44 0.72
CA ARG A 263 -9.60 4.45 -0.04
C ARG A 263 -8.65 3.39 0.50
N PHE A 264 -7.60 3.07 -0.25
CA PHE A 264 -6.52 2.25 0.30
C PHE A 264 -5.73 3.03 1.35
N LEU A 265 -5.29 2.33 2.40
CA LEU A 265 -4.41 2.88 3.43
C LEU A 265 -3.08 3.36 2.83
N HIS A 266 -2.59 2.66 1.80
CA HIS A 266 -1.43 3.07 1.03
C HIS A 266 -1.64 2.78 -0.47
N ARG A 267 -1.14 3.67 -1.33
CA ARG A 267 -1.29 3.58 -2.79
C ARG A 267 -0.71 2.28 -3.36
N SER A 268 0.40 1.79 -2.79
CA SER A 268 1.04 0.56 -3.28
C SER A 268 0.15 -0.69 -3.17
N TYR A 269 -0.82 -0.71 -2.25
CA TYR A 269 -1.84 -1.78 -2.21
C TYR A 269 -2.73 -1.72 -3.45
N ALA A 270 -3.15 -0.52 -3.86
CA ALA A 270 -3.92 -0.34 -5.09
C ALA A 270 -3.10 -0.76 -6.32
N GLU A 271 -1.82 -0.40 -6.36
CA GLU A 271 -0.91 -0.77 -7.46
C GLU A 271 -0.72 -2.27 -7.57
N TYR A 272 -0.47 -2.96 -6.45
CA TYR A 272 -0.40 -4.42 -6.45
C TYR A 272 -1.70 -5.07 -6.93
N MET A 273 -2.85 -4.61 -6.43
CA MET A 273 -4.16 -5.15 -6.84
C MET A 273 -4.46 -4.90 -8.32
N MET A 274 -4.02 -3.76 -8.86
CA MET A 274 -4.11 -3.46 -10.29
C MET A 274 -3.17 -4.35 -11.10
N ALA A 275 -1.92 -4.51 -10.67
CA ALA A 275 -0.93 -5.37 -11.33
C ALA A 275 -1.37 -6.84 -11.34
N GLU A 276 -1.90 -7.34 -10.22
CA GLU A 276 -2.49 -8.68 -10.15
C GLU A 276 -3.64 -8.83 -11.14
N TYR A 277 -4.53 -7.83 -11.21
CA TYR A 277 -5.64 -7.83 -12.15
C TYR A 277 -5.16 -7.85 -13.61
N LEU A 278 -4.17 -7.04 -13.98
CA LEU A 278 -3.57 -7.08 -15.31
C LEU A 278 -2.95 -8.45 -15.58
N TYR A 279 -2.10 -8.94 -14.67
CA TYR A 279 -1.42 -10.24 -14.79
C TYR A 279 -2.41 -11.39 -15.03
N THR A 280 -3.50 -11.44 -14.25
CA THR A 280 -4.55 -12.45 -14.45
C THR A 280 -5.20 -12.33 -15.84
N GLY A 281 -5.25 -11.15 -16.46
CA GLY A 281 -5.73 -11.00 -17.83
C GLY A 281 -4.78 -11.56 -18.89
N PHE A 282 -3.48 -11.58 -18.61
CA PHE A 282 -2.43 -12.12 -19.49
C PHE A 282 -2.16 -13.61 -19.31
N LEU A 283 -2.85 -14.29 -18.39
CA LEU A 283 -2.69 -15.73 -18.23
C LEU A 283 -3.15 -16.48 -19.48
N LEU A 284 -2.35 -17.48 -19.90
CA LEU A 284 -2.66 -18.34 -21.03
C LEU A 284 -3.73 -19.41 -20.72
N ASP A 285 -3.94 -19.69 -19.43
CA ASP A 285 -4.96 -20.64 -18.97
C ASP A 285 -6.34 -19.96 -18.98
N ASP A 286 -7.17 -20.29 -19.98
CA ASP A 286 -8.50 -19.72 -20.18
C ASP A 286 -9.45 -19.85 -18.97
N ASN A 287 -9.23 -20.86 -18.12
CA ASN A 287 -10.05 -21.05 -16.91
C ASN A 287 -9.63 -20.13 -15.77
N LYS A 288 -8.38 -19.65 -15.78
CA LYS A 288 -7.82 -18.77 -14.74
C LYS A 288 -7.72 -17.33 -15.19
N ARG A 289 -7.67 -17.08 -16.51
CA ARG A 289 -7.53 -15.74 -17.05
C ARG A 289 -8.79 -14.93 -16.79
N ASN A 290 -8.62 -13.66 -16.45
CA ASN A 290 -9.76 -12.75 -16.46
C ASN A 290 -10.01 -12.28 -17.90
N LYS A 291 -11.26 -11.97 -18.21
CA LYS A 291 -11.71 -11.59 -19.57
C LYS A 291 -11.24 -10.19 -20.00
N LEU A 292 -10.22 -9.63 -19.36
CA LEU A 292 -9.71 -8.29 -19.65
C LEU A 292 -9.28 -8.17 -21.11
N LEU A 293 -8.46 -9.12 -21.58
CA LEU A 293 -7.95 -9.11 -22.94
C LEU A 293 -8.97 -9.53 -23.99
N ASP A 294 -10.17 -9.97 -23.60
CA ASP A 294 -11.25 -10.23 -24.58
C ASP A 294 -11.82 -8.90 -25.14
N CYS A 295 -11.72 -7.81 -24.36
CA CYS A 295 -12.18 -6.47 -24.74
C CYS A 295 -11.14 -5.72 -25.57
N GLU A 296 -11.47 -5.36 -26.82
CA GLU A 296 -10.57 -4.62 -27.71
C GLU A 296 -10.16 -3.26 -27.14
N PHE A 297 -11.09 -2.52 -26.56
CA PHE A 297 -10.81 -1.22 -25.93
C PHE A 297 -9.84 -1.37 -24.75
N ALA A 298 -9.94 -2.46 -23.98
CA ALA A 298 -9.01 -2.71 -22.88
C ALA A 298 -7.62 -3.07 -23.37
N ARG A 299 -7.51 -3.92 -24.41
CA ARG A 299 -6.22 -4.21 -25.07
C ARG A 299 -5.55 -2.93 -25.57
N LYS A 300 -6.31 -2.09 -26.26
CA LYS A 300 -5.83 -0.81 -26.78
C LYS A 300 -5.37 0.13 -25.66
N PHE A 301 -6.17 0.27 -24.60
CA PHE A 301 -5.80 1.07 -23.44
C PHE A 301 -4.48 0.59 -22.81
N ILE A 302 -4.31 -0.72 -22.60
CA ILE A 302 -3.09 -1.27 -21.99
C ILE A 302 -1.87 -0.95 -22.86
N ILE A 303 -1.97 -1.15 -24.18
CA ILE A 303 -0.87 -0.83 -25.09
C ILE A 303 -0.58 0.68 -25.06
N ASP A 304 -1.58 1.51 -25.34
CA ASP A 304 -1.40 2.94 -25.59
C ASP A 304 -1.08 3.74 -24.31
N GLN A 305 -1.58 3.30 -23.14
CA GLN A 305 -1.52 4.07 -21.90
C GLN A 305 -0.64 3.46 -20.81
N ILE A 306 -0.46 2.13 -20.79
CA ILE A 306 0.35 1.45 -19.77
C ILE A 306 1.72 1.05 -20.32
N LEU A 307 1.79 0.48 -21.54
CA LEU A 307 3.04 -0.06 -22.08
C LEU A 307 3.84 0.96 -22.90
N VAL A 308 3.17 1.91 -23.58
CA VAL A 308 3.84 2.88 -24.47
C VAL A 308 4.24 4.18 -23.77
N LYS A 309 3.57 4.57 -22.68
CA LYS A 309 3.93 5.78 -21.94
C LYS A 309 5.16 5.50 -21.06
N GLU A 310 6.23 6.29 -21.24
CA GLU A 310 7.47 6.19 -20.45
C GLU A 310 7.25 6.38 -18.94
N GLN A 311 6.13 6.99 -18.53
CA GLN A 311 5.79 7.24 -17.14
C GLN A 311 4.33 6.88 -16.89
N TYR A 312 4.11 5.70 -16.34
CA TYR A 312 2.89 5.42 -15.57
C TYR A 312 3.17 5.79 -14.12
N ASP A 313 2.26 6.55 -13.50
CA ASP A 313 2.37 7.10 -12.13
C ASP A 313 2.30 6.00 -11.03
N GLY A 314 2.98 4.88 -11.18
CA GLY A 314 3.15 3.88 -10.12
C GLY A 314 4.29 4.25 -9.16
N VAL A 315 4.49 3.46 -8.10
CA VAL A 315 5.72 3.51 -7.30
C VAL A 315 6.90 3.23 -8.23
N GLN A 316 7.58 4.30 -8.64
CA GLN A 316 8.86 4.20 -9.32
C GLN A 316 9.91 3.82 -8.29
N ILE A 317 10.59 2.72 -8.56
CA ILE A 317 11.84 2.39 -7.91
C ILE A 317 12.84 3.49 -8.32
N PRO A 318 13.50 4.19 -7.37
CA PRO A 318 14.48 5.21 -7.70
C PRO A 318 15.57 4.59 -8.59
N GLN A 319 15.69 5.10 -9.82
CA GLN A 319 16.86 4.83 -10.65
C GLN A 319 17.93 5.83 -10.23
N PHE A 320 18.97 5.35 -9.55
CA PHE A 320 20.16 6.15 -9.33
C PHE A 320 20.97 6.15 -10.62
N SER A 321 21.21 7.34 -11.17
CA SER A 321 22.10 7.61 -12.29
C SER A 321 23.55 7.74 -11.85
#